data_AF-A0A6G0XBW0-F1
#
_entry.id   AF-A0A6G0XBW0-F1
#
_cell.length_a   1.000
_cell.length_b   1.000
_cell.length_c   1.000
_cell.angle_alpha   90.00
_cell.angle_beta   90.00
_cell.angle_gamma   90.00
#
_symmetry.space_group_name_H-M   'P 1'
#
loop_
_entity.id
_entity.type
_entity.pdbx_description
1 polymer ?
#
loop_
_entity_poly.entity_id
_entity_poly.type
_entity_poly.pdbx_seq_one_letter_code
_entity_poly.pdbx_strand_id
1 'polypeptide(L)'
;MAFIKNHTTADLRNVSFLVQHLQDKISFEEFYLSSLATRLLNEESIGMEMENSAIGIYKSVLYRPSHSHSLFVSRIQRMFKEKFLLSKSIMESYNNRVLIDRVILGIMRPFDLNVDILSAVYCRVVSPHSMCKVPSFAMNAFNDFNEFYSKYKTKKTLKLLPQFGTAELEVTRNSQRETTEQSCDGEHSTTEIERVERKTKVVVSTYEMFVLDLFNSNDSLTGQMILKETMIPEDSLLVSLDNLVDHHKLLIKNPDCKEIKLSDTFYVKEDIL
;
A
#
# COMPACT_ATOMS: atom_id res chain seq x y z
N MET A 1 6.99 9.81 8.36
CA MET A 1 6.87 11.29 8.36
C MET A 1 5.53 11.69 8.97
N ALA A 2 5.52 12.51 10.01
CA ALA A 2 4.30 13.02 10.62
C ALA A 2 3.69 14.10 9.70
N PHE A 3 2.68 13.73 8.90
CA PHE A 3 1.90 14.71 8.16
C PHE A 3 1.15 15.60 9.15
N ILE A 4 1.42 16.90 9.07
CA ILE A 4 0.88 17.95 9.93
C ILE A 4 -0.65 17.89 9.86
N LYS A 5 -1.27 17.39 10.93
CA LYS A 5 -2.71 17.52 11.18
C LYS A 5 -3.01 19.00 11.46
N ASN A 6 -4.06 19.49 10.82
CA ASN A 6 -4.70 20.81 11.00
C ASN A 6 -4.21 21.92 10.06
N HIS A 7 -4.42 21.74 8.75
CA HIS A 7 -4.55 22.90 7.86
C HIS A 7 -5.88 23.60 8.17
N THR A 8 -5.82 24.84 8.63
CA THR A 8 -6.99 25.66 8.88
C THR A 8 -7.55 26.19 7.55
N THR A 9 -8.83 26.60 7.55
CA THR A 9 -9.42 27.31 6.39
C THR A 9 -8.64 28.59 6.03
N ALA A 10 -7.91 29.17 6.98
CA ALA A 10 -7.02 30.31 6.76
C ALA A 10 -5.78 29.92 5.93
N ASP A 11 -5.18 28.75 6.19
CA ASP A 11 -4.04 28.26 5.42
C ASP A 11 -4.41 28.03 3.96
N LEU A 12 -5.59 27.46 3.73
CA LEU A 12 -6.09 27.25 2.37
C LEU A 12 -6.39 28.58 1.64
N ARG A 13 -6.77 29.65 2.35
CA ARG A 13 -6.93 31.00 1.77
C ARG A 13 -5.59 31.62 1.38
N ASN A 14 -4.54 31.42 2.17
CA ASN A 14 -3.19 31.87 1.84
C ASN A 14 -2.65 31.16 0.60
N VAL A 15 -2.83 29.83 0.53
CA VAL A 15 -2.48 29.04 -0.66
C VAL A 15 -3.24 29.53 -1.89
N SER A 16 -4.54 29.80 -1.75
CA SER A 16 -5.38 30.42 -2.78
C SER A 16 -4.80 31.73 -3.32
N PHE A 17 -4.39 32.63 -2.44
CA PHE A 17 -3.79 33.91 -2.84
C PHE A 17 -2.48 33.69 -3.61
N LEU A 18 -1.61 32.80 -3.17
CA LEU A 18 -0.37 32.48 -3.86
C LEU A 18 -0.64 31.89 -5.25
N VAL A 19 -1.56 30.93 -5.36
CA VAL A 19 -1.93 30.26 -6.61
C VAL A 19 -2.48 31.25 -7.64
N GLN A 20 -3.22 32.27 -7.19
CA GLN A 20 -3.74 33.32 -8.06
C GLN A 20 -2.62 34.10 -8.77
N HIS A 21 -1.51 34.34 -8.07
CA HIS A 21 -0.36 35.14 -8.51
C HIS A 21 0.75 34.30 -9.16
N LEU A 22 0.60 32.97 -9.26
CA LEU A 22 1.52 32.12 -10.00
C LEU A 22 1.52 32.51 -11.49
N GLN A 23 2.73 32.70 -12.03
CA GLN A 23 2.96 32.95 -13.44
C GLN A 23 2.73 31.68 -14.26
N ASP A 24 3.33 30.56 -13.85
CA ASP A 24 3.17 29.26 -14.50
C ASP A 24 2.12 28.40 -13.79
N LYS A 25 0.87 28.61 -14.18
CA LYS A 25 -0.27 27.83 -13.64
C LYS A 25 -0.30 26.40 -14.18
N ILE A 26 0.25 26.15 -15.38
CA ILE A 26 0.22 24.83 -16.02
C ILE A 26 1.13 23.86 -15.26
N SER A 27 2.36 24.28 -14.96
CA SER A 27 3.30 23.50 -14.15
C SER A 27 2.75 23.19 -12.76
N PHE A 28 2.11 24.17 -12.12
CA PHE A 28 1.40 23.96 -10.86
C PHE A 28 0.29 22.90 -10.97
N GLU A 29 -0.58 23.02 -11.99
CA GLU A 29 -1.67 22.08 -12.20
C GLU A 29 -1.16 20.65 -12.41
N GLU A 30 -0.10 20.46 -13.19
CA GLU A 30 0.52 19.15 -13.41
C GLU A 30 1.15 18.58 -12.14
N PHE A 31 1.91 19.38 -11.40
CA PHE A 31 2.51 18.98 -10.13
C PHE A 31 1.45 18.61 -9.09
N TYR A 32 0.38 19.40 -8.98
CA TYR A 32 -0.71 19.14 -8.05
C TYR A 32 -1.46 17.86 -8.40
N LEU A 33 -1.80 17.64 -9.68
CA LEU A 33 -2.47 16.41 -10.12
C LEU A 33 -1.61 15.17 -9.84
N SER A 34 -0.30 15.24 -10.09
CA SER A 34 0.62 14.15 -9.78
C SER A 34 0.65 13.86 -8.27
N SER A 35 0.83 14.89 -7.44
CA SER A 35 0.89 14.76 -5.99
C SER A 35 -0.42 14.23 -5.41
N LEU A 36 -1.56 14.71 -5.91
CA LEU A 36 -2.87 14.23 -5.50
C LEU A 36 -3.07 12.75 -5.87
N ALA A 37 -2.67 12.35 -7.07
CA ALA A 37 -2.79 10.96 -7.50
C ALA A 37 -2.00 10.02 -6.58
N THR A 38 -0.75 10.37 -6.24
CA THR A 38 0.09 9.60 -5.30
C THR A 38 -0.54 9.51 -3.92
N ARG A 39 -1.03 10.62 -3.35
CA ARG A 39 -1.69 10.61 -2.03
C ARG A 39 -2.97 9.78 -2.01
N LEU A 40 -3.78 9.87 -3.08
CA LEU A 40 -4.99 9.06 -3.20
C LEU A 40 -4.61 7.58 -3.30
N LEU A 41 -3.57 7.23 -4.03
CA LEU A 41 -3.12 5.85 -4.20
C LEU A 41 -2.55 5.25 -2.90
N ASN A 42 -1.71 5.99 -2.16
CA ASN A 42 -1.06 5.53 -0.92
C ASN A 42 -1.99 5.50 0.31
N GLU A 43 -3.29 5.72 0.15
CA GLU A 43 -4.26 5.89 1.25
C GLU A 43 -3.88 6.99 2.26
N GLU A 44 -2.96 7.88 1.92
CA GLU A 44 -2.53 9.03 2.72
C GLU A 44 -3.56 10.18 2.68
N SER A 45 -4.71 9.97 2.04
CA SER A 45 -5.70 11.03 1.85
C SER A 45 -6.37 11.41 3.17
N ILE A 46 -6.20 12.68 3.53
CA ILE A 46 -6.98 13.37 4.56
C ILE A 46 -8.45 13.32 4.11
N GLY A 47 -9.37 13.01 5.02
CA GLY A 47 -10.76 12.63 4.70
C GLY A 47 -11.48 13.51 3.65
N MET A 48 -12.46 12.90 2.98
CA MET A 48 -13.20 13.43 1.82
C MET A 48 -13.65 14.90 1.95
N GLU A 49 -13.99 15.36 3.16
CA GLU A 49 -14.46 16.72 3.43
C GLU A 49 -13.37 17.81 3.26
N MET A 50 -12.14 17.54 3.71
CA MET A 50 -11.02 18.49 3.59
C MET A 50 -10.59 18.64 2.13
N GLU A 51 -10.56 17.54 1.41
CA GLU A 51 -10.24 17.52 -0.01
C GLU A 51 -11.33 18.21 -0.84
N ASN A 52 -12.62 17.97 -0.53
CA ASN A 52 -13.72 18.72 -1.14
C ASN A 52 -13.63 20.24 -0.87
N SER A 53 -13.17 20.62 0.32
CA SER A 53 -12.93 22.02 0.66
C SER A 53 -11.79 22.63 -0.17
N ALA A 54 -10.69 21.90 -0.36
CA ALA A 54 -9.59 22.31 -1.24
C ALA A 54 -10.04 22.45 -2.70
N ILE A 55 -10.84 21.50 -3.20
CA ILE A 55 -11.45 21.56 -4.55
C ILE A 55 -12.34 22.81 -4.69
N GLY A 56 -13.14 23.13 -3.68
CA GLY A 56 -13.97 24.34 -3.65
C GLY A 56 -13.14 25.61 -3.78
N ILE A 57 -11.96 25.64 -3.15
CA ILE A 57 -11.04 26.78 -3.22
C ILE A 57 -10.40 26.88 -4.60
N TYR A 58 -9.88 25.78 -5.15
CA TYR A 58 -9.35 25.78 -6.52
C TYR A 58 -10.41 26.20 -7.54
N LYS A 59 -11.67 25.78 -7.37
CA LYS A 59 -12.79 26.29 -8.15
C LYS A 59 -12.92 27.80 -8.02
N SER A 60 -12.94 28.36 -6.81
CA SER A 60 -13.11 29.81 -6.65
C SER A 60 -11.93 30.64 -7.20
N VAL A 61 -10.71 30.09 -7.16
CA VAL A 61 -9.47 30.84 -7.46
C VAL A 61 -9.04 30.69 -8.92
N LEU A 62 -9.20 29.49 -9.48
CA LEU A 62 -8.79 29.16 -10.84
C LEU A 62 -9.91 29.38 -11.86
N TYR A 63 -11.16 29.50 -11.43
CA TYR A 63 -12.28 29.84 -12.32
C TYR A 63 -12.30 31.34 -12.64
N ARG A 64 -11.34 31.77 -13.46
CA ARG A 64 -11.55 32.93 -14.34
C ARG A 64 -12.37 32.44 -15.55
N PRO A 65 -13.23 33.27 -16.18
CA PRO A 65 -14.00 32.89 -17.36
C PRO A 65 -13.10 32.84 -18.62
N SER A 66 -11.98 32.13 -18.55
CA SER A 66 -11.19 31.71 -19.70
C SER A 66 -11.23 30.18 -19.76
N HIS A 67 -11.45 29.63 -20.95
CA HIS A 67 -11.92 28.26 -21.17
C HIS A 67 -10.90 27.15 -20.82
N SER A 68 -9.73 27.49 -20.27
CA SER A 68 -8.60 26.56 -20.06
C SER A 68 -8.59 25.88 -18.68
N HIS A 69 -8.98 26.58 -17.61
CA HIS A 69 -8.80 26.09 -16.22
C HIS A 69 -9.94 25.20 -15.68
N SER A 70 -11.04 25.05 -16.43
CA SER A 70 -12.13 24.15 -16.02
C SER A 70 -11.72 22.67 -16.09
N LEU A 71 -10.74 22.35 -16.94
CA LEU A 71 -10.22 20.99 -17.11
C LEU A 71 -9.51 20.50 -15.84
N PHE A 72 -8.64 21.30 -15.22
CA PHE A 72 -7.91 20.92 -14.00
C PHE A 72 -8.85 20.49 -12.86
N VAL A 73 -9.83 21.34 -12.53
CA VAL A 73 -10.83 21.05 -11.50
C VAL A 73 -11.61 19.79 -11.85
N SER A 74 -12.07 19.66 -13.11
CA SER A 74 -12.83 18.49 -13.54
C SER A 74 -12.03 17.19 -13.42
N ARG A 75 -10.70 17.24 -13.66
CA ARG A 75 -9.79 16.10 -13.49
C ARG A 75 -9.71 15.68 -12.02
N ILE A 76 -9.49 16.63 -11.11
CA ILE A 76 -9.47 16.36 -9.67
C ILE A 76 -10.78 15.71 -9.24
N GLN A 77 -11.93 16.33 -9.53
CA GLN A 77 -13.24 15.78 -9.16
C GLN A 77 -13.46 14.36 -9.69
N ARG A 78 -12.96 14.09 -10.90
CA ARG A 78 -13.05 12.76 -11.51
C ARG A 78 -12.17 11.74 -10.79
N MET A 79 -10.95 12.09 -10.40
CA MET A 79 -10.07 11.22 -9.61
C MET A 79 -10.73 10.81 -8.30
N PHE A 80 -11.36 11.76 -7.59
CA PHE A 80 -12.12 11.47 -6.36
C PHE A 80 -13.33 10.57 -6.61
N LYS A 81 -14.12 10.87 -7.65
CA LYS A 81 -15.27 10.04 -8.02
C LYS A 81 -14.83 8.61 -8.40
N GLU A 82 -13.70 8.47 -9.07
CA GLU A 82 -13.14 7.16 -9.41
C GLU A 82 -12.70 6.41 -8.16
N LYS A 83 -11.83 6.99 -7.32
CA LYS A 83 -11.32 6.40 -6.07
C LYS A 83 -12.45 6.01 -5.10
N PHE A 84 -13.35 6.94 -4.76
CA PHE A 84 -14.27 6.75 -3.62
C PHE A 84 -15.65 6.22 -3.98
N LEU A 85 -16.12 6.42 -5.22
CA LEU A 85 -17.47 6.00 -5.63
C LEU A 85 -17.43 4.85 -6.61
N LEU A 86 -16.63 4.96 -7.67
CA LEU A 86 -16.59 3.95 -8.72
C LEU A 86 -15.92 2.66 -8.22
N SER A 87 -14.73 2.74 -7.60
CA SER A 87 -14.04 1.56 -7.05
C SER A 87 -14.94 0.81 -6.08
N LYS A 88 -15.57 1.53 -5.14
CA LYS A 88 -16.46 0.93 -4.13
C LYS A 88 -17.61 0.15 -4.75
N SER A 89 -18.33 0.75 -5.70
CA SER A 89 -19.45 0.09 -6.38
C SER A 89 -19.02 -1.16 -7.18
N ILE A 90 -17.83 -1.11 -7.80
CA ILE A 90 -17.28 -2.26 -8.52
C ILE A 90 -16.87 -3.36 -7.54
N MET A 91 -16.22 -3.01 -6.43
CA MET A 91 -15.82 -3.96 -5.41
C MET A 91 -17.00 -4.63 -4.71
N GLU A 92 -18.08 -3.90 -4.43
CA GLU A 92 -19.33 -4.48 -3.92
C GLU A 92 -19.88 -5.55 -4.89
N SER A 93 -19.87 -5.25 -6.19
CA SER A 93 -20.31 -6.19 -7.22
C SER A 93 -19.38 -7.41 -7.33
N TYR A 94 -18.06 -7.22 -7.22
CA TYR A 94 -17.09 -8.30 -7.21
C TYR A 94 -17.27 -9.19 -5.97
N ASN A 95 -17.37 -8.60 -4.78
CA ASN A 95 -17.59 -9.28 -3.50
C ASN A 95 -18.84 -10.15 -3.51
N ASN A 96 -19.93 -9.68 -4.13
CA ASN A 96 -21.12 -10.49 -4.34
C ASN A 96 -20.86 -11.74 -5.19
N ARG A 97 -20.08 -11.60 -6.28
CA ARG A 97 -19.64 -12.76 -7.09
C ARG A 97 -18.74 -13.71 -6.30
N VAL A 98 -17.82 -13.18 -5.48
CA VAL A 98 -16.97 -14.01 -4.60
C VAL A 98 -17.81 -14.80 -3.61
N LEU A 99 -18.82 -14.16 -3.01
CA LEU A 99 -19.72 -14.80 -2.06
C LEU A 99 -20.52 -15.93 -2.70
N ILE A 100 -21.05 -15.70 -3.90
CA ILE A 100 -21.75 -16.71 -4.71
C ILE A 100 -20.83 -17.89 -5.00
N ASP A 101 -19.61 -17.63 -5.50
CA ASP A 101 -18.63 -18.67 -5.80
C ASP A 101 -18.29 -19.50 -4.55
N ARG A 102 -18.15 -18.85 -3.38
CA ARG A 102 -17.88 -19.52 -2.11
C ARG A 102 -19.05 -20.39 -1.64
N VAL A 103 -20.26 -19.86 -1.66
CA VAL A 103 -21.44 -20.52 -1.08
C VAL A 103 -22.01 -21.60 -1.99
N ILE A 104 -22.06 -21.34 -3.31
CA ILE A 104 -22.70 -22.23 -4.27
C ILE A 104 -21.70 -23.19 -4.92
N LEU A 105 -20.52 -22.68 -5.31
CA LEU A 105 -19.51 -23.48 -6.04
C LEU A 105 -18.43 -24.04 -5.12
N GLY A 106 -18.37 -23.62 -3.85
CA GLY A 106 -17.34 -24.02 -2.91
C GLY A 106 -15.93 -23.48 -3.24
N ILE A 107 -15.84 -22.47 -4.11
CA ILE A 107 -14.56 -21.92 -4.55
C ILE A 107 -14.03 -20.97 -3.47
N MET A 108 -12.90 -21.34 -2.86
CA MET A 108 -12.20 -20.54 -1.86
C MET A 108 -11.06 -19.75 -2.51
N ARG A 109 -10.84 -18.52 -2.05
CA ARG A 109 -9.69 -17.71 -2.45
C ARG A 109 -8.70 -17.59 -1.30
N PRO A 110 -7.40 -17.43 -1.61
CA PRO A 110 -6.37 -17.44 -0.57
C PRO A 110 -6.39 -16.21 0.34
N PHE A 111 -6.94 -15.09 -0.11
CA PHE A 111 -7.02 -13.84 0.65
C PHE A 111 -8.16 -12.94 0.13
N ASP A 112 -8.52 -11.95 0.95
CA ASP A 112 -9.49 -10.92 0.59
C ASP A 112 -8.82 -9.85 -0.29
N LEU A 113 -9.42 -9.57 -1.45
CA LEU A 113 -8.91 -8.61 -2.42
C LEU A 113 -9.71 -7.31 -2.37
N ASN A 114 -9.03 -6.18 -2.24
CA ASN A 114 -9.60 -4.84 -2.42
C ASN A 114 -8.88 -4.12 -3.57
N VAL A 115 -9.63 -3.56 -4.52
CA VAL A 115 -9.06 -2.95 -5.74
C VAL A 115 -9.59 -1.55 -5.94
N ASP A 116 -8.67 -0.60 -6.04
CA ASP A 116 -8.95 0.74 -6.53
C ASP A 116 -8.73 0.86 -8.03
N ILE A 117 -9.74 1.37 -8.74
CA ILE A 117 -9.70 1.54 -10.19
C ILE A 117 -9.68 3.02 -10.53
N LEU A 118 -8.56 3.45 -11.12
CA LEU A 118 -8.35 4.82 -11.57
C LEU A 118 -8.10 4.86 -13.08
N SER A 119 -8.64 5.86 -13.77
CA SER A 119 -8.37 6.05 -15.19
C SER A 119 -7.00 6.69 -15.41
N ALA A 120 -6.16 6.06 -16.22
CA ALA A 120 -4.80 6.53 -16.56
C ALA A 120 -4.76 7.96 -17.14
N VAL A 121 -5.84 8.43 -17.76
CA VAL A 121 -5.94 9.78 -18.34
C VAL A 121 -5.89 10.87 -17.27
N TYR A 122 -6.32 10.57 -16.04
CA TYR A 122 -6.46 11.54 -14.95
C TYR A 122 -5.40 11.36 -13.89
N CYS A 123 -5.12 10.12 -13.53
CA CYS A 123 -3.94 9.78 -12.75
C CYS A 123 -2.75 9.69 -13.71
N ARG A 124 -2.21 10.85 -14.11
CA ARG A 124 -0.88 10.97 -14.73
C ARG A 124 0.20 10.68 -13.68
N VAL A 125 0.12 9.54 -13.02
CA VAL A 125 1.26 8.99 -12.30
C VAL A 125 2.19 8.50 -13.39
N VAL A 126 2.96 9.46 -13.92
CA VAL A 126 3.85 9.25 -15.05
C VAL A 126 4.98 8.36 -14.60
N SER A 127 4.84 7.10 -15.03
CA SER A 127 5.86 6.05 -15.05
C SER A 127 6.16 5.42 -13.66
N PRO A 128 6.71 4.19 -13.61
CA PRO A 128 7.82 3.75 -14.43
C PRO A 128 7.60 2.40 -15.11
N HIS A 129 8.62 1.97 -15.84
CA HIS A 129 8.90 0.57 -16.10
C HIS A 129 9.16 -0.16 -14.76
N SER A 130 8.20 -0.19 -13.85
CA SER A 130 8.26 -1.03 -12.65
C SER A 130 8.05 -2.46 -13.12
N MET A 131 9.13 -3.02 -13.66
CA MET A 131 9.26 -4.39 -14.11
C MET A 131 9.44 -5.29 -12.89
N CYS A 132 8.60 -5.20 -11.86
CA CYS A 132 8.64 -6.17 -10.79
C CYS A 132 7.95 -7.46 -11.22
N LYS A 133 8.52 -8.61 -10.88
CA LYS A 133 7.85 -9.89 -11.00
C LYS A 133 6.83 -10.00 -9.88
N VAL A 134 5.56 -10.00 -10.26
CA VAL A 134 4.45 -10.21 -9.34
C VAL A 134 4.39 -11.71 -9.03
N PRO A 135 4.40 -12.13 -7.74
CA PRO A 135 4.24 -13.51 -7.35
C PRO A 135 2.97 -14.15 -7.91
N SER A 136 3.00 -15.46 -8.11
CA SER A 136 1.92 -16.20 -8.77
C SER A 136 0.58 -16.06 -8.05
N PHE A 137 0.57 -16.08 -6.71
CA PHE A 137 -0.66 -15.94 -5.92
C PHE A 137 -1.34 -14.58 -6.15
N ALA A 138 -0.55 -13.49 -6.19
CA ALA A 138 -1.04 -12.15 -6.41
C ALA A 138 -1.49 -11.96 -7.87
N MET A 139 -0.74 -12.50 -8.83
CA MET A 139 -1.10 -12.47 -10.25
C MET A 139 -2.40 -13.23 -10.52
N ASN A 140 -2.61 -14.38 -9.88
CA ASN A 140 -3.84 -15.16 -10.02
C ASN A 140 -5.05 -14.39 -9.49
N ALA A 141 -4.94 -13.71 -8.34
CA ALA A 141 -6.01 -12.87 -7.82
C ALA A 141 -6.31 -11.68 -8.75
N PHE A 142 -5.27 -11.04 -9.29
CA PHE A 142 -5.44 -9.97 -10.29
C PHE A 142 -6.15 -10.48 -11.55
N ASN A 143 -5.76 -11.65 -12.07
CA ASN A 143 -6.37 -12.23 -13.26
C ASN A 143 -7.85 -12.57 -13.05
N ASP A 144 -8.22 -13.13 -11.90
CA ASP A 144 -9.62 -13.39 -11.54
C ASP A 144 -10.44 -12.09 -11.49
N PHE A 145 -9.89 -11.04 -10.88
CA PHE A 145 -10.53 -9.72 -10.87
C PHE A 145 -10.63 -9.11 -12.27
N ASN A 146 -9.59 -9.23 -13.09
CA ASN A 146 -9.54 -8.68 -14.43
C ASN A 146 -10.56 -9.37 -15.36
N GLU A 147 -10.78 -10.68 -15.21
CA GLU A 147 -11.82 -11.39 -15.92
C GLU A 147 -13.21 -10.87 -15.54
N PHE A 148 -13.48 -10.71 -14.23
CA PHE A 148 -14.71 -10.09 -13.74
C PHE A 148 -14.90 -8.69 -14.31
N TYR A 149 -13.87 -7.84 -14.24
CA TYR A 149 -13.94 -6.45 -14.68
C TYR A 149 -14.17 -6.33 -16.20
N SER A 150 -13.57 -7.23 -16.99
CA SER A 150 -13.76 -7.28 -18.45
C SER A 150 -15.22 -7.54 -18.85
N LYS A 151 -15.93 -8.36 -18.06
CA LYS A 151 -17.38 -8.62 -18.22
C LYS A 151 -18.21 -7.42 -17.74
N TYR A 152 -17.81 -6.78 -16.65
CA TYR A 152 -18.50 -5.62 -16.07
C TYR A 152 -18.39 -4.35 -16.92
N LYS A 153 -17.22 -4.06 -17.49
CA LYS A 153 -16.98 -2.94 -18.41
C LYS A 153 -16.27 -3.40 -19.67
N THR A 154 -17.04 -3.48 -20.76
CA THR A 154 -16.52 -3.88 -22.07
C THR A 154 -15.45 -2.89 -22.56
N LYS A 155 -14.37 -3.41 -23.15
CA LYS A 155 -13.29 -2.66 -23.85
C LYS A 155 -12.35 -1.83 -22.97
N LYS A 156 -12.18 -2.16 -21.69
CA LYS A 156 -11.13 -1.55 -20.85
C LYS A 156 -10.16 -2.61 -20.34
N THR A 157 -8.86 -2.34 -20.44
CA THR A 157 -7.80 -3.18 -19.88
C THR A 157 -7.35 -2.60 -18.54
N LEU A 158 -7.11 -3.47 -17.57
CA LEU A 158 -6.49 -3.09 -16.30
C LEU A 158 -4.98 -3.28 -16.39
N LYS A 159 -4.25 -2.40 -15.71
CA LYS A 159 -2.82 -2.55 -15.44
C LYS A 159 -2.62 -2.56 -13.93
N LEU A 160 -2.03 -3.61 -13.39
CA LEU A 160 -1.67 -3.68 -11.98
C LEU A 160 -0.51 -2.72 -11.69
N LEU A 161 -0.58 -2.03 -10.57
CA LEU A 161 0.47 -1.11 -10.09
C LEU A 161 0.90 -1.50 -8.66
N PRO A 162 1.80 -2.50 -8.51
CA PRO A 162 2.21 -3.00 -7.20
C PRO A 162 2.83 -1.93 -6.29
N GLN A 163 3.46 -0.89 -6.86
CA GLN A 163 4.08 0.18 -6.08
C GLN A 163 3.11 1.00 -5.21
N PHE A 164 1.80 0.85 -5.42
CA PHE A 164 0.76 1.59 -4.69
C PHE A 164 -0.14 0.68 -3.84
N GLY A 165 0.12 -0.62 -3.80
CA GLY A 165 -0.69 -1.56 -3.03
C GLY A 165 -0.11 -1.81 -1.63
N THR A 166 -0.97 -2.26 -0.73
CA THR A 166 -0.62 -2.76 0.59
C THR A 166 -1.19 -4.16 0.81
N ALA A 167 -0.68 -4.87 1.80
CA ALA A 167 -1.18 -6.17 2.22
C ALA A 167 -1.21 -6.26 3.76
N GLU A 168 -2.30 -6.81 4.30
CA GLU A 168 -2.36 -7.20 5.71
C GLU A 168 -1.89 -8.65 5.85
N LEU A 169 -0.84 -8.87 6.64
CA LEU A 169 -0.27 -10.18 6.92
C LEU A 169 -0.52 -10.57 8.37
N GLU A 170 -0.86 -11.84 8.60
CA GLU A 170 -0.86 -12.44 9.93
C GLU A 170 0.51 -13.07 10.20
N VAL A 171 1.20 -12.55 11.20
CA VAL A 171 2.52 -13.03 11.63
C VAL A 171 2.33 -13.84 12.91
N THR A 172 2.76 -15.11 12.88
CA THR A 172 2.74 -15.99 14.05
C THR A 172 4.15 -16.10 14.62
N ARG A 173 4.29 -15.77 15.91
CA ARG A 173 5.56 -15.82 16.66
C ARG A 173 5.43 -16.80 17.81
N ASN A 174 6.44 -17.64 17.98
CA ASN A 174 6.51 -18.57 19.10
C ASN A 174 7.18 -17.88 20.27
N SER A 175 6.45 -17.62 21.34
CA SER A 175 7.04 -17.07 22.58
C SER A 175 7.13 -18.16 23.64
N GLN A 176 8.29 -18.27 24.30
CA GLN A 176 8.41 -19.02 25.54
C GLN A 176 8.02 -18.10 26.69
N ARG A 177 7.07 -18.52 27.53
CA ARG A 177 6.86 -17.89 28.84
C ARG A 177 7.44 -18.83 29.89
N GLU A 178 8.41 -18.33 30.64
CA GLU A 178 8.84 -19.00 31.88
C GLU A 178 7.88 -18.55 32.99
N THR A 179 6.96 -19.42 33.40
CA THR A 179 6.19 -19.25 34.63
C THR A 179 6.97 -19.89 35.77
N THR A 180 7.62 -19.08 36.60
CA THR A 180 8.21 -19.55 37.85
C THR A 180 7.11 -19.60 38.91
N GLU A 181 6.48 -20.76 39.10
CA GLU A 181 5.67 -20.98 40.31
C GLU A 181 6.63 -21.19 41.49
N GLN A 182 6.80 -20.17 42.33
CA GLN A 182 7.46 -20.32 43.63
C GLN A 182 6.46 -20.96 44.61
N SER A 183 6.57 -22.28 44.81
CA SER A 183 6.01 -22.93 45.99
C SER A 183 6.92 -22.68 47.19
N CYS A 184 6.31 -22.40 48.36
CA CYS A 184 7.02 -22.08 49.60
C CYS A 184 7.66 -23.30 50.28
N ASP A 185 7.47 -24.51 49.76
CA ASP A 185 7.95 -25.75 50.34
C ASP A 185 8.95 -26.37 49.38
N GLY A 186 10.22 -26.33 49.76
CA GLY A 186 11.33 -26.80 48.94
C GLY A 186 11.22 -28.29 48.64
N GLU A 187 10.89 -28.62 47.40
CA GLU A 187 11.43 -29.73 46.61
C GLU A 187 10.86 -29.68 45.17
N HIS A 188 11.75 -29.75 44.18
CA HIS A 188 11.52 -29.82 42.73
C HIS A 188 10.84 -28.63 42.02
N SER A 189 11.66 -27.73 41.48
CA SER A 189 11.28 -26.81 40.41
C SER A 189 11.16 -27.57 39.07
N THR A 190 9.95 -27.83 38.60
CA THR A 190 9.70 -28.25 37.22
C THR A 190 9.40 -27.01 36.38
N THR A 191 10.34 -26.63 35.50
CA THR A 191 10.14 -25.56 34.53
C THR A 191 9.22 -26.07 33.42
N GLU A 192 7.92 -25.80 33.51
CA GLU A 192 7.00 -26.00 32.38
C GLU A 192 7.22 -24.86 31.37
N ILE A 193 7.88 -25.16 30.25
CA ILE A 193 8.01 -24.23 29.12
C ILE A 193 6.73 -24.32 28.30
N GLU A 194 5.75 -23.47 28.60
CA GLU A 194 4.61 -23.29 27.71
C GLU A 194 5.02 -22.48 26.47
N ARG A 195 4.90 -23.10 25.29
CA ARG A 195 5.00 -22.40 24.01
C ARG A 195 3.67 -21.71 23.74
N VAL A 196 3.66 -20.38 23.86
CA VAL A 196 2.49 -19.57 23.54
C VAL A 196 2.70 -18.95 22.16
N GLU A 197 1.87 -19.36 21.21
CA GLU A 197 1.77 -18.73 19.89
C GLU A 197 1.13 -17.35 20.01
N ARG A 198 1.83 -16.31 19.53
CA ARG A 198 1.30 -14.95 19.42
C ARG A 198 1.09 -14.61 17.97
N LYS A 199 -0.16 -14.28 17.62
CA LYS A 199 -0.55 -13.82 16.30
C LYS A 199 -0.69 -12.31 16.30
N THR A 200 -0.01 -11.65 15.36
CA THR A 200 -0.09 -10.19 15.17
C THR A 200 -0.36 -9.87 13.73
N LYS A 201 -1.23 -8.89 13.47
CA LYS A 201 -1.48 -8.36 12.14
C LYS A 201 -0.51 -7.21 11.84
N VAL A 202 0.08 -7.22 10.66
CA VAL A 202 0.95 -6.16 10.17
C VAL A 202 0.51 -5.76 8.76
N VAL A 203 0.41 -4.46 8.51
CA VAL A 203 0.21 -3.93 7.15
C VAL A 203 1.56 -3.58 6.57
N VAL A 204 1.86 -4.14 5.40
CA VAL A 204 3.09 -3.91 4.64
C VAL A 204 2.76 -3.39 3.24
N SER A 205 3.73 -2.80 2.57
CA SER A 205 3.61 -2.51 1.14
C SER A 205 3.61 -3.80 0.31
N THR A 206 3.11 -3.73 -0.93
CA THR A 206 3.13 -4.89 -1.84
C THR A 206 4.55 -5.35 -2.15
N TYR A 207 5.51 -4.42 -2.23
CA TYR A 207 6.92 -4.75 -2.43
C TYR A 207 7.51 -5.49 -1.24
N GLU A 208 7.21 -5.05 -0.02
CA GLU A 208 7.60 -5.76 1.20
C GLU A 208 6.98 -7.17 1.25
N MET A 209 5.70 -7.32 0.86
CA MET A 209 5.06 -8.63 0.72
C MET A 209 5.78 -9.52 -0.32
N PHE A 210 6.19 -8.98 -1.47
CA PHE A 210 6.91 -9.74 -2.49
C PHE A 210 8.28 -10.20 -1.98
N VAL A 211 8.97 -9.38 -1.19
CA VAL A 211 10.22 -9.77 -0.54
C VAL A 211 9.98 -10.90 0.46
N LEU A 212 8.96 -10.79 1.31
CA LEU A 212 8.62 -11.81 2.32
C LEU A 212 8.22 -13.14 1.68
N ASP A 213 7.54 -13.14 0.53
CA ASP A 213 7.17 -14.37 -0.19
C ASP A 213 8.38 -15.23 -0.57
N LEU A 214 9.53 -14.61 -0.86
CA LEU A 214 10.76 -15.35 -1.19
C LEU A 214 11.26 -16.20 -0.01
N PHE A 215 11.01 -15.76 1.23
CA PHE A 215 11.44 -16.48 2.43
C PHE A 215 10.58 -17.71 2.74
N ASN A 216 9.45 -17.91 2.04
CA ASN A 216 8.68 -19.15 2.13
C ASN A 216 9.46 -20.37 1.58
N SER A 217 10.52 -20.14 0.79
CA SER A 217 11.34 -21.20 0.18
C SER A 217 12.84 -21.03 0.42
N ASN A 218 13.24 -20.00 1.17
CA ASN A 218 14.64 -19.66 1.40
C ASN A 218 14.83 -19.18 2.85
N ASP A 219 15.76 -19.80 3.58
CA ASP A 219 16.05 -19.41 4.97
C ASP A 219 16.81 -18.08 5.06
N SER A 220 17.58 -17.75 4.01
CA SER A 220 18.37 -16.53 3.93
C SER A 220 18.57 -16.08 2.49
N LEU A 221 18.61 -14.77 2.27
CA LEU A 221 18.78 -14.17 0.94
C LEU A 221 19.63 -12.91 1.01
N THR A 222 20.47 -12.67 0.00
CA THR A 222 21.15 -11.38 -0.15
C THR A 222 20.25 -10.37 -0.85
N GLY A 223 20.46 -9.08 -0.61
CA GLY A 223 19.74 -8.02 -1.33
C GLY A 223 19.87 -8.13 -2.85
N GLN A 224 21.02 -8.57 -3.37
CA GLN A 224 21.23 -8.86 -4.80
C GLN A 224 20.34 -10.00 -5.33
N MET A 225 20.16 -11.07 -4.55
CA MET A 225 19.27 -12.18 -4.93
C MET A 225 17.82 -11.72 -4.94
N ILE A 226 17.40 -10.98 -3.90
CA ILE A 226 16.05 -10.42 -3.80
C ILE A 226 15.77 -9.48 -4.97
N LEU A 227 16.72 -8.61 -5.33
CA LEU A 227 16.61 -7.72 -6.49
C LEU A 227 16.41 -8.50 -7.79
N LYS A 228 17.20 -9.54 -8.01
CA LYS A 228 17.13 -10.37 -9.22
C LYS A 228 15.81 -11.14 -9.33
N GLU A 229 15.33 -11.70 -8.22
CA GLU A 229 14.12 -12.52 -8.21
C GLU A 229 12.87 -11.65 -8.33
N THR A 230 12.77 -10.58 -7.54
CA THR A 230 11.60 -9.69 -7.52
C THR A 230 11.59 -8.67 -8.64
N MET A 231 12.77 -8.27 -9.17
CA MET A 231 12.93 -7.17 -10.12
C MET A 231 12.29 -5.84 -9.65
N ILE A 232 12.15 -5.65 -8.33
CA ILE A 232 11.74 -4.36 -7.75
C ILE A 232 12.84 -3.32 -8.03
N PRO A 233 12.52 -2.07 -8.39
CA PRO A 233 13.53 -1.03 -8.55
C PRO A 233 14.40 -0.88 -7.31
N GLU A 234 15.72 -0.77 -7.49
CA GLU A 234 16.71 -0.82 -6.40
C GLU A 234 16.37 0.15 -5.24
N ASP A 235 16.08 1.42 -5.54
CA ASP A 235 15.72 2.42 -4.53
C ASP A 235 14.48 2.00 -3.71
N SER A 236 13.48 1.42 -4.38
CA SER A 236 12.26 0.93 -3.72
C SER A 236 12.52 -0.33 -2.90
N LEU A 237 13.42 -1.19 -3.36
CA LEU A 237 13.81 -2.41 -2.67
C LEU A 237 14.59 -2.07 -1.38
N LEU A 238 15.55 -1.14 -1.44
CA LEU A 238 16.32 -0.73 -0.26
C LEU A 238 15.41 -0.15 0.82
N VAL A 239 14.44 0.71 0.45
CA VAL A 239 13.42 1.22 1.38
C VAL A 239 12.55 0.09 1.95
N SER A 240 12.14 -0.87 1.11
CA SER A 240 11.34 -2.01 1.57
C SER A 240 12.10 -2.89 2.58
N LEU A 241 13.39 -3.15 2.33
CA LEU A 241 14.25 -3.91 3.22
C LEU A 241 14.48 -3.17 4.54
N ASP A 242 14.74 -1.86 4.49
CA ASP A 242 14.87 -1.00 5.67
C ASP A 242 13.61 -1.06 6.55
N ASN A 243 12.43 -0.90 5.94
CA ASN A 243 11.15 -1.03 6.64
C ASN A 243 10.94 -2.40 7.27
N LEU A 244 11.29 -3.48 6.55
CA LEU A 244 11.13 -4.85 7.07
C LEU A 244 12.06 -5.14 8.25
N VAL A 245 13.24 -4.53 8.30
CA VAL A 245 14.22 -4.69 9.39
C VAL A 245 13.88 -3.78 10.58
N ASP A 246 13.76 -2.48 10.36
CA ASP A 246 13.69 -1.49 11.45
C ASP A 246 12.26 -1.17 11.89
N HIS A 247 11.33 -1.01 10.94
CA HIS A 247 9.95 -0.62 11.22
C HIS A 247 9.08 -1.81 11.65
N HIS A 248 9.02 -2.85 10.82
CA HIS A 248 8.18 -4.03 11.07
C HIS A 248 8.89 -5.10 11.91
N LYS A 249 10.23 -5.09 11.92
CA LYS A 249 11.06 -6.08 12.63
C LYS A 249 10.69 -7.52 12.26
N LEU A 250 10.48 -7.75 10.96
CA LEU A 250 10.18 -9.04 10.37
C LEU A 250 11.44 -9.72 9.82
N LEU A 251 12.44 -8.93 9.42
CA LEU A 251 13.73 -9.42 8.96
C LEU A 251 14.86 -9.01 9.90
N ILE A 252 15.91 -9.84 9.93
CA ILE A 252 17.20 -9.55 10.56
C ILE A 252 18.23 -9.43 9.43
N LYS A 253 19.18 -8.51 9.58
CA LYS A 253 20.25 -8.26 8.60
C LYS A 253 21.61 -8.65 9.17
N ASN A 254 22.49 -9.15 8.30
CA ASN A 254 23.91 -9.34 8.56
C ASN A 254 24.73 -8.67 7.43
N PRO A 255 25.67 -7.76 7.74
CA PRO A 255 26.07 -7.28 9.07
C PRO A 255 25.00 -6.40 9.74
N ASP A 256 24.96 -6.42 11.08
CA ASP A 256 24.08 -5.57 11.89
C ASP A 256 24.61 -4.13 11.91
N CYS A 257 24.16 -3.34 10.95
CA CYS A 257 24.45 -1.92 10.85
C CYS A 257 23.27 -1.18 10.23
N LYS A 258 23.16 0.12 10.52
CA LYS A 258 22.02 0.96 10.10
C LYS A 258 21.85 1.08 8.58
N GLU A 259 22.93 0.93 7.82
CA GLU A 259 22.87 1.10 6.37
C GLU A 259 22.47 -0.23 5.71
N ILE A 260 21.47 -0.20 4.84
CA ILE A 260 21.04 -1.34 4.03
C ILE A 260 21.81 -1.35 2.71
N LYS A 261 22.47 -2.46 2.38
CA LYS A 261 23.17 -2.67 1.11
C LYS A 261 22.69 -3.94 0.42
N LEU A 262 22.80 -3.98 -0.90
CA LEU A 262 22.46 -5.18 -1.67
C LEU A 262 23.37 -6.39 -1.34
N SER A 263 24.58 -6.15 -0.84
CA SER A 263 25.49 -7.20 -0.38
C SER A 263 25.07 -7.83 0.95
N ASP A 264 24.17 -7.20 1.70
CA ASP A 264 23.76 -7.68 3.01
C ASP A 264 22.90 -8.93 2.88
N THR A 265 22.97 -9.79 3.90
CA THR A 265 22.17 -11.02 3.98
C THR A 265 21.04 -10.83 4.98
N PHE A 266 19.85 -11.25 4.60
CA PHE A 266 18.62 -11.10 5.36
C PHE A 266 18.06 -12.46 5.75
N TYR A 267 17.43 -12.52 6.93
CA TYR A 267 16.81 -13.71 7.52
C TYR A 267 15.44 -13.33 8.09
N VAL A 268 14.49 -14.27 8.10
CA VAL A 268 13.23 -14.06 8.83
C VAL A 268 13.52 -14.07 10.33
N LYS A 269 12.92 -13.13 11.04
CA LYS A 269 13.00 -13.09 12.50
C LYS A 269 12.13 -14.18 13.11
N GLU A 270 12.77 -15.30 13.47
CA GLU A 270 12.18 -16.33 14.32
C GLU A 270 12.42 -15.94 15.79
N ASP A 271 11.38 -15.52 16.51
CA ASP A 271 11.55 -15.15 17.91
C ASP A 271 11.99 -16.36 18.76
N ILE A 272 13.20 -16.30 19.33
CA ILE A 272 13.56 -17.03 20.55
C ILE A 272 14.38 -16.09 21.44
N LEU A 273 13.70 -15.57 22.47
CA LEU A 273 14.11 -15.19 23.85
C LEU A 273 13.21 -14.06 24.36
#